data_AF-A0A8J7RF18-F1
#
_entry.id   AF-A0A8J7RF18-F1
#
_cell.length_a   1.000
_cell.length_b   1.000
_cell.length_c   1.000
_cell.angle_alpha   90.00
_cell.angle_beta   90.00
_cell.angle_gamma   90.00
#
_symmetry.space_group_name_H-M   'P 1'
#
loop_
_entity.id
_entity.type
_entity.pdbx_description
1 polymer ?
#
loop_
_entity_poly.entity_id
_entity_poly.type
_entity_poly.pdbx_seq_one_letter_code
_entity_poly.pdbx_strand_id
1 'polypeptide(L)'
;MIYFGSPIKSNETDELEKLADKSVGKYTILKVDNNAETNSSCRKLSELGIITGKRVKIVINDKKGPLTVVVGNTKVAISRKIANNIYVN
;
A
#
# COMPACT_ATOMS: atom_id res chain seq x y z
N MET A 1 1.61 44.01 7.54
CA MET A 1 2.37 42.97 8.25
C MET A 1 1.54 41.69 8.17
N ILE A 2 1.85 40.83 7.20
CA ILE A 2 1.03 39.66 6.87
C ILE A 2 1.55 38.50 7.72
N TYR A 3 0.72 38.02 8.65
CA TYR A 3 1.04 36.84 9.45
C TYR A 3 0.94 35.60 8.55
N PHE A 4 2.08 35.05 8.15
CA PHE A 4 2.13 33.67 7.66
C PHE A 4 1.89 32.78 8.87
N GLY A 5 0.75 32.09 8.86
CA GLY A 5 0.40 31.15 9.92
C GLY A 5 1.56 30.19 10.18
N SER A 6 1.79 29.90 11.46
CA SER A 6 2.80 28.95 11.91
C SER A 6 2.73 27.65 11.11
N PRO A 7 3.88 27.00 10.83
CA PRO A 7 3.89 25.73 10.13
C PRO A 7 2.98 24.75 10.89
N ILE A 8 2.01 24.19 10.17
CA ILE A 8 1.14 23.15 10.69
C ILE A 8 2.06 21.98 11.02
N LYS A 9 2.33 21.75 12.31
CA LYS A 9 2.91 20.50 12.78
C LYS A 9 1.86 19.42 12.55
N SER A 10 1.90 18.76 11.39
CA SER A 10 1.22 17.49 11.22
C SER A 10 1.96 16.46 12.08
N ASN A 11 1.62 16.43 13.37
CA ASN A 11 1.93 15.33 14.28
C ASN A 11 1.06 14.11 13.96
N GLU A 12 0.95 13.75 12.69
CA GLU A 12 0.51 12.43 12.28
C GLU A 12 1.74 11.83 11.65
N THR A 13 2.50 11.12 12.48
CA THR A 13 3.24 9.97 11.97
C THR A 13 2.16 9.09 11.36
N ASP A 14 1.85 9.26 10.07
CA ASP A 14 1.12 8.26 9.30
C ASP A 14 1.90 6.97 9.54
N GLU A 15 1.42 6.12 10.45
CA GLU A 15 2.08 4.86 10.73
C GLU A 15 2.01 4.06 9.44
N LEU A 16 3.13 4.07 8.71
CA LEU A 16 3.26 3.37 7.45
C LEU A 16 3.24 1.87 7.76
N GLU A 17 2.05 1.30 7.77
CA GLU A 17 1.84 -0.12 8.02
C GLU A 17 1.91 -0.89 6.71
N LYS A 18 2.53 -2.08 6.75
CA LYS A 18 2.67 -2.91 5.56
C LYS A 18 1.37 -3.63 5.23
N LEU A 19 1.04 -3.70 3.95
CA LEU A 19 -0.13 -4.43 3.46
C LEU A 19 -0.10 -5.91 3.88
N ALA A 20 1.10 -6.50 3.97
CA ALA A 20 1.27 -7.91 4.34
C ALA A 20 0.80 -8.26 5.77
N ASP A 21 0.82 -7.28 6.67
CA ASP A 21 0.51 -7.45 8.09
C ASP A 21 -0.95 -7.10 8.43
N LYS A 22 -1.64 -6.42 7.51
CA LYS A 22 -3.06 -6.07 7.65
C LYS A 22 -3.99 -7.26 7.52
N SER A 23 -5.11 -7.21 8.24
CA SER A 23 -6.19 -8.20 8.15
C SER A 23 -7.05 -7.99 6.89
N VAL A 24 -8.07 -8.82 6.72
CA VAL A 24 -9.04 -8.66 5.63
C VAL A 24 -9.80 -7.34 5.83
N GLY A 25 -9.82 -6.49 4.81
CA GLY A 25 -10.32 -5.13 4.95
C GLY A 25 -10.10 -4.26 3.71
N LYS A 26 -10.53 -3.00 3.78
CA LYS A 26 -10.29 -1.99 2.75
C LYS A 26 -9.26 -1.01 3.28
N TYR A 27 -8.24 -0.73 2.48
CA TYR A 27 -7.09 0.10 2.86
C TYR A 27 -6.75 1.06 1.73
N THR A 28 -6.06 2.15 2.06
CA THR A 28 -5.56 3.10 1.05
C THR A 28 -4.05 2.95 0.92
N ILE A 29 -3.56 2.85 -0.32
CA ILE A 29 -2.12 2.76 -0.58
C ILE A 29 -1.49 4.13 -0.34
N LEU A 30 -0.58 4.20 0.61
CA LEU A 30 0.17 5.42 0.94
C LEU A 30 1.51 5.46 0.21
N LYS A 31 2.19 4.31 0.09
CA LYS A 31 3.51 4.23 -0.52
C LYS A 31 3.75 2.84 -1.12
N VAL A 32 4.50 2.80 -2.22
CA VAL A 32 4.98 1.55 -2.83
C VAL A 32 6.48 1.66 -3.02
N ASP A 33 7.24 0.86 -2.27
CA ASP A 33 8.69 0.84 -2.34
C ASP A 33 9.20 -0.09 -3.44
N ASN A 34 10.19 0.37 -4.19
CA ASN A 34 10.92 -0.46 -5.15
C ASN A 34 12.10 -1.10 -4.44
N ASN A 35 12.01 -2.40 -4.13
CA ASN A 35 13.18 -3.17 -3.72
C ASN A 35 13.73 -3.95 -4.93
N ALA A 36 15.02 -3.76 -5.23
CA ALA A 36 15.75 -4.45 -6.30
C ALA A 36 15.65 -5.99 -6.19
N GLU A 37 15.53 -6.52 -4.97
CA GLU A 37 15.43 -7.97 -4.73
C GLU A 37 14.07 -8.57 -5.13
N THR A 38 13.01 -7.77 -5.14
CA THR A 38 11.66 -8.23 -5.48
C THR A 38 11.40 -8.27 -6.98
N ASN A 39 12.23 -7.64 -7.81
CA ASN A 39 12.09 -7.53 -9.27
C ASN A 39 10.68 -7.10 -9.77
N SER A 40 9.83 -6.61 -8.86
CA SER A 40 8.53 -6.04 -9.16
C SER A 40 8.77 -4.61 -9.58
N SER A 41 8.99 -4.42 -10.88
CA SER A 41 9.07 -3.09 -11.47
C SER A 41 7.83 -2.28 -11.04
N CYS A 42 8.04 -1.08 -10.48
CA CYS A 42 6.98 -0.12 -10.18
C CYS A 42 5.92 -0.02 -11.31
N ARG A 43 6.38 -0.10 -12.55
CA ARG A 43 5.54 -0.13 -13.76
C ARG A 43 4.46 -1.22 -13.72
N LYS A 44 4.80 -2.47 -13.38
CA LYS A 44 3.85 -3.59 -13.29
C LYS A 44 2.82 -3.37 -12.19
N LEU A 45 3.24 -2.82 -11.05
CA LEU A 45 2.31 -2.52 -9.94
C LEU A 45 1.35 -1.40 -10.34
N SER A 46 1.85 -0.37 -11.03
CA SER A 46 1.02 0.70 -11.58
C SER A 46 0.02 0.19 -12.63
N GLU A 47 0.44 -0.71 -13.52
CA GLU A 47 -0.43 -1.34 -14.52
C GLU A 47 -1.55 -2.17 -13.87
N LEU A 48 -1.30 -2.75 -12.69
CA LEU A 48 -2.31 -3.45 -11.87
C LEU A 48 -3.18 -2.51 -11.03
N GLY A 49 -2.95 -1.19 -11.09
CA GLY A 49 -3.67 -0.18 -10.30
C GLY A 49 -3.20 -0.07 -8.85
N ILE A 50 -2.09 -0.70 -8.49
CA ILE A 50 -1.44 -0.60 -7.18
C ILE A 50 -0.57 0.65 -7.19
N ILE A 51 -1.21 1.79 -6.93
CA ILE A 51 -0.62 3.13 -7.01
C ILE A 51 -1.00 3.90 -5.73
N THR A 52 -0.14 4.79 -5.27
CA THR A 52 -0.43 5.69 -4.14
C THR A 52 -1.77 6.43 -4.34
N GLY A 53 -2.54 6.55 -3.26
CA GLY A 53 -3.87 7.14 -3.20
C GLY A 53 -5.00 6.21 -3.67
N LYS A 54 -4.70 5.02 -4.22
CA LYS A 54 -5.73 4.06 -4.61
C LYS A 54 -6.14 3.16 -3.46
N ARG A 55 -7.40 2.73 -3.50
CA ARG A 55 -7.96 1.79 -2.52
C ARG A 55 -7.70 0.36 -2.95
N VAL A 56 -7.31 -0.46 -1.99
CA VAL A 56 -7.13 -1.89 -2.15
C VAL A 56 -7.96 -2.62 -1.10
N LYS A 57 -8.57 -3.74 -1.47
CA LYS A 57 -9.29 -4.59 -0.53
C LYS A 57 -8.54 -5.91 -0.37
N ILE A 58 -8.08 -6.22 0.84
CA ILE A 58 -7.57 -7.55 1.17
C ILE A 58 -8.78 -8.48 1.32
N VAL A 59 -8.79 -9.60 0.59
CA VAL A 59 -9.84 -10.62 0.65
C VAL A 59 -9.35 -11.88 1.34
N ILE A 60 -8.07 -12.24 1.17
CA ILE A 60 -7.46 -13.41 1.80
C ILE A 60 -6.05 -13.03 2.29
N ASN A 61 -5.76 -13.29 3.58
CA ASN A 61 -4.43 -13.17 4.17
C ASN A 61 -4.21 -14.28 5.22
N ASP A 62 -3.90 -15.49 4.76
CA ASP A 62 -3.74 -16.67 5.64
C ASP A 62 -2.34 -16.78 6.27
N LYS A 63 -1.51 -15.73 6.17
CA LYS A 63 -0.12 -15.65 6.67
C LYS A 63 0.89 -16.67 6.12
N LYS A 64 0.45 -17.74 5.45
CA LYS A 64 1.30 -18.83 4.91
C LYS A 64 1.48 -18.81 3.38
N GLY A 65 0.85 -17.85 2.68
CA GLY A 65 0.85 -17.80 1.22
C GLY A 65 0.74 -16.38 0.64
N PRO A 66 0.48 -16.25 -0.68
CA PRO A 66 0.21 -14.97 -1.30
C PRO A 66 -1.06 -14.33 -0.74
N LEU A 67 -1.09 -13.00 -0.70
CA LEU A 67 -2.27 -12.25 -0.32
C LEU A 67 -3.16 -12.10 -1.55
N THR A 68 -4.45 -12.37 -1.39
CA THR A 68 -5.41 -12.07 -2.46
C THR A 68 -6.03 -10.71 -2.18
N VAL A 69 -5.80 -9.76 -3.07
CA VAL A 69 -6.36 -8.42 -2.99
C VAL A 69 -7.28 -8.13 -4.17
N VAL A 70 -8.15 -7.15 -3.99
CA VAL A 70 -8.97 -6.58 -5.04
C VAL A 70 -8.58 -5.13 -5.21
N VAL A 71 -8.20 -4.77 -6.44
CA VAL A 71 -7.84 -3.42 -6.85
C VAL A 71 -8.82 -3.03 -7.96
N GLY A 72 -9.64 -2.00 -7.71
CA GLY A 72 -10.77 -1.68 -8.58
C GLY A 72 -11.76 -2.86 -8.68
N ASN A 73 -11.90 -3.41 -9.88
CA ASN A 73 -12.76 -4.58 -10.19
C ASN A 73 -11.98 -5.89 -10.37
N THR A 74 -10.66 -5.87 -10.20
CA THR A 74 -9.79 -7.02 -10.49
C THR A 74 -9.29 -7.66 -9.21
N LYS A 75 -9.38 -9.00 -9.13
CA LYS A 75 -8.79 -9.80 -8.05
C LYS A 75 -7.38 -10.23 -8.47
N VAL A 76 -6.39 -9.92 -7.64
CA VAL A 76 -4.97 -10.17 -7.90
C VAL A 76 -4.37 -10.90 -6.70
N ALA A 77 -3.61 -11.97 -6.97
CA ALA A 77 -2.77 -12.61 -5.97
C ALA A 77 -1.39 -11.93 -5.97
N ILE A 78 -0.97 -11.44 -4.80
CA ILE A 78 0.30 -10.74 -4.61
C ILE A 78 1.16 -11.54 -3.66
N SER A 79 2.42 -11.78 -4.02
CA SER A 79 3.36 -12.45 -3.14
C SER A 79 3.61 -11.64 -1.88
N ARG A 80 3.89 -12.30 -0.76
CA ARG A 80 4.18 -11.60 0.51
C ARG A 80 5.37 -10.65 0.41
N LYS A 81 6.36 -10.99 -0.41
CA LYS A 81 7.51 -10.11 -0.68
C LYS A 81 7.09 -8.78 -1.31
N ILE A 82 6.18 -8.80 -2.29
CA ILE A 82 5.66 -7.57 -2.90
C ILE A 82 4.76 -6.82 -1.91
N ALA A 83 3.89 -7.54 -1.17
CA ALA A 83 3.01 -6.92 -0.17
C ALA A 83 3.78 -6.24 0.97
N ASN A 84 4.98 -6.70 1.31
CA ASN A 84 5.87 -6.07 2.30
C ASN A 84 6.42 -4.70 1.85
N ASN A 85 6.37 -4.42 0.54
CA ASN A 85 6.83 -3.15 -0.03
C ASN A 85 5.66 -2.16 -0.24
N ILE A 86 4.42 -2.56 0.07
CA ILE A 86 3.24 -1.71 -0.08
C ILE A 86 2.82 -1.27 1.32
N TYR A 87 2.70 0.04 1.51
CA TYR A 87 2.30 0.66 2.77
C TYR A 87 0.89 1.23 2.65
N VAL A 88 0.09 1.04 3.70
CA VAL A 88 -1.32 1.39 3.71
C VAL A 88 -1.78 1.96 5.06
N ASN A 89 -2.94 2.63 5.05
CA ASN A 89 -3.77 2.89 6.24
C ASN A 89 -5.13 2.20 6.16
#